data_AF-A0A5N6Y5L6-F1
#
_entry.id   AF-A0A5N6Y5L6-F1
#
_cell.length_a   1.000
_cell.length_b   1.000
_cell.length_c   1.000
_cell.angle_alpha   90.00
_cell.angle_beta   90.00
_cell.angle_gamma   90.00
#
_symmetry.space_group_name_H-M   'P 1'
#
loop_
_entity.id
_entity.type
_entity.pdbx_description
1 polymer ?
#
loop_
_entity_poly.entity_id
_entity_poly.type
_entity_poly.pdbx_seq_one_letter_code
_entity_poly.pdbx_strand_id
1 'polypeptide(L)'
;MSTIIDDTTTDKGATVANTTAKAVIRDDISDILEITSSLARTTLQENQPYVFLNTAIGVADAVEELFELPADPPSLYLDLEGTNHSRHGSILILQIFVLPHNRTYLIDIHTLKENAFAKAASNGQTLKKLLETESVPKVFFDVRNDSDALYNCFGIKLADLQDLQLMELATRNLLKKYVHDLGRCIENDAPMTLSERIA
;
A
#
# COMPACT_ATOMS: atom_id res chain seq x y z
N MET A 1 76.93 -19.14 43.23
CA MET A 1 77.38 -20.49 42.86
C MET A 1 76.13 -21.33 42.62
N SER A 2 76.12 -22.14 41.56
CA SER A 2 75.13 -23.18 41.22
C SER A 2 74.07 -22.87 40.14
N THR A 3 74.48 -23.12 38.90
CA THR A 3 74.00 -24.16 37.95
C THR A 3 72.51 -24.45 37.74
N ILE A 4 72.16 -24.31 36.45
CA ILE A 4 71.14 -24.91 35.56
C ILE A 4 70.72 -26.35 35.91
N ILE A 5 69.44 -26.69 35.72
CA ILE A 5 69.02 -27.93 35.02
C ILE A 5 67.76 -27.61 34.18
N ASP A 6 67.89 -27.79 32.87
CA ASP A 6 66.81 -27.87 31.88
C ASP A 6 66.03 -29.18 32.07
N ASP A 7 64.71 -29.15 31.89
CA ASP A 7 64.04 -30.34 31.34
C ASP A 7 62.97 -29.95 30.34
N THR A 8 63.27 -30.27 29.10
CA THR A 8 62.37 -30.25 27.96
C THR A 8 61.49 -31.48 28.00
N THR A 9 60.17 -31.32 28.06
CA THR A 9 59.27 -32.34 27.52
C THR A 9 58.15 -31.67 26.73
N THR A 10 58.25 -31.85 25.42
CA THR A 10 57.26 -31.56 24.38
C THR A 10 55.94 -32.29 24.64
N ASP A 11 54.83 -31.54 24.66
CA ASP A 11 53.50 -32.04 24.30
C ASP A 11 53.16 -31.56 22.88
N LYS A 12 53.45 -32.41 21.88
CA LYS A 12 53.00 -32.27 20.49
C LYS A 12 51.64 -32.97 20.34
N GLY A 13 50.58 -32.40 20.92
CA GLY A 13 49.24 -32.98 20.86
C GLY A 13 48.10 -32.02 20.50
N ALA A 14 48.23 -30.71 20.75
CA ALA A 14 47.07 -29.80 20.76
C ALA A 14 46.97 -28.81 19.59
N THR A 15 47.92 -28.79 18.65
CA THR A 15 48.07 -27.65 17.73
C THR A 15 47.20 -27.75 16.47
N VAL A 16 46.98 -28.94 15.91
CA VAL A 16 46.35 -29.09 14.57
C VAL A 16 44.83 -28.88 14.61
N ALA A 17 44.13 -29.43 15.61
CA ALA A 17 42.68 -29.23 15.76
C ALA A 17 42.30 -27.76 16.02
N ASN A 18 43.18 -27.03 16.72
CA ASN A 18 42.97 -25.64 17.10
C ASN A 18 43.24 -24.67 15.93
N THR A 19 44.14 -25.01 15.01
CA THR A 19 44.38 -24.21 13.79
C THR A 19 43.23 -24.34 12.79
N THR A 20 42.69 -25.54 12.59
CA THR A 20 41.55 -25.76 11.67
C THR A 20 40.28 -25.11 12.20
N ALA A 21 39.95 -25.28 13.49
CA ALA A 21 38.79 -24.62 14.09
C ALA A 21 38.90 -23.09 14.05
N LYS A 22 40.10 -22.53 14.27
CA LYS A 22 40.33 -21.09 14.24
C LYS A 22 40.31 -20.50 12.83
N ALA A 23 40.66 -21.28 11.80
CA ALA A 23 40.50 -20.89 10.40
C ALA A 23 39.02 -20.89 9.99
N VAL A 24 38.28 -21.96 10.33
CA VAL A 24 36.83 -22.07 10.07
C VAL A 24 36.07 -20.93 10.75
N ILE A 25 36.35 -20.64 12.03
CA ILE A 25 35.72 -19.52 12.75
C ILE A 25 36.06 -18.17 12.11
N ARG A 26 37.24 -18.02 11.48
CA ARG A 26 37.66 -16.77 10.86
C ARG A 26 36.99 -16.52 9.52
N ASP A 27 36.79 -17.60 8.75
CA ASP A 27 36.07 -17.57 7.48
C ASP A 27 34.57 -17.32 7.76
N ASP A 28 33.97 -17.98 8.75
CA ASP A 28 32.58 -17.73 9.18
C ASP A 28 32.36 -16.27 9.61
N ILE A 29 33.31 -15.67 10.34
CA ILE A 29 33.24 -14.25 10.75
C ILE A 29 33.36 -13.33 9.53
N SER A 30 34.19 -13.67 8.55
CA SER A 30 34.33 -12.90 7.32
C SER A 30 33.03 -12.90 6.52
N ASP A 31 32.43 -14.08 6.36
CA ASP A 31 31.16 -14.27 5.65
C ASP A 31 30.02 -13.53 6.35
N ILE A 32 29.93 -13.60 7.68
CA ILE A 32 28.95 -12.84 8.47
C ILE A 32 29.12 -11.34 8.28
N LEU A 33 30.37 -10.84 8.27
CA LEU A 33 30.65 -9.41 8.11
C LEU A 33 30.27 -8.92 6.70
N GLU A 34 30.51 -9.74 5.69
CA GLU A 34 30.17 -9.46 4.31
C GLU A 34 28.65 -9.47 4.11
N ILE A 35 27.95 -10.46 4.67
CA ILE A 35 26.48 -10.53 4.66
C ILE A 35 25.88 -9.33 5.39
N THR A 36 26.40 -8.97 6.56
CA THR A 36 25.92 -7.80 7.35
C THR A 36 26.12 -6.51 6.56
N SER A 37 27.26 -6.37 5.90
CA SER A 37 27.58 -5.21 5.06
C SER A 37 26.74 -5.16 3.79
N SER A 38 26.38 -6.32 3.24
CA SER A 38 25.45 -6.43 2.12
C SER A 38 24.05 -6.03 2.56
N LEU A 39 23.55 -6.58 3.68
CA LEU A 39 22.22 -6.29 4.20
C LEU A 39 22.04 -4.81 4.57
N ALA A 40 23.06 -4.19 5.17
CA ALA A 40 23.05 -2.77 5.51
C ALA A 40 23.01 -1.84 4.27
N ARG A 41 23.43 -2.35 3.10
CA ARG A 41 23.39 -1.63 1.81
C ARG A 41 22.21 -2.04 0.94
N THR A 42 21.54 -3.15 1.26
CA THR A 42 20.34 -3.59 0.57
C THR A 42 19.24 -2.56 0.82
N THR A 43 18.86 -1.87 -0.25
CA THR A 43 17.61 -1.14 -0.32
C THR A 43 16.58 -2.08 -0.92
N LEU A 44 15.40 -2.22 -0.30
CA LEU A 44 14.26 -2.81 -0.98
C LEU A 44 13.96 -1.88 -2.16
N GLN A 45 14.27 -2.33 -3.39
CA GLN A 45 13.71 -1.68 -4.57
C GLN A 45 12.22 -2.00 -4.57
N GLU A 46 11.51 -1.17 -3.83
CA GLU A 46 10.07 -1.12 -3.78
C GLU A 46 9.58 -0.64 -5.15
N ASN A 47 9.44 -1.57 -6.08
CA ASN A 47 8.63 -1.37 -7.26
C ASN A 47 7.15 -1.43 -6.84
N GLN A 48 6.78 -0.60 -5.87
CA GLN A 48 5.46 -0.61 -5.28
C GLN A 48 4.50 -0.01 -6.32
N PRO A 49 3.43 -0.71 -6.70
CA PRO A 49 2.44 -0.19 -7.64
C PRO A 49 1.60 0.96 -7.03
N TYR A 50 1.93 1.37 -5.80
CA TYR A 50 1.21 2.37 -5.03
C TYR A 50 2.14 3.39 -4.37
N VAL A 51 1.57 4.53 -4.00
CA VAL A 51 2.19 5.56 -3.18
C VAL A 51 1.44 5.67 -1.86
N PHE A 52 2.13 5.41 -0.75
CA PHE A 52 1.56 5.53 0.58
C PHE A 52 1.68 6.96 1.10
N LEU A 53 0.55 7.58 1.44
CA LEU A 53 0.45 8.97 1.89
C LEU A 53 0.05 9.02 3.36
N ASN A 54 1.04 9.17 4.24
CA ASN A 54 0.87 9.28 5.69
C ASN A 54 1.21 10.67 6.25
N THR A 55 1.36 11.67 5.39
CA THR A 55 1.51 13.08 5.78
C THR A 55 0.44 13.93 5.09
N ALA A 56 -0.11 14.90 5.82
CA ALA A 56 -1.13 15.79 5.25
C ALA A 56 -0.59 16.62 4.08
N ILE A 57 0.71 16.93 4.07
CA ILE A 57 1.38 17.62 2.96
C ILE A 57 1.41 16.71 1.73
N GLY A 58 1.83 15.45 1.87
CA GLY A 58 1.83 14.52 0.73
C GLY A 58 0.43 14.27 0.15
N VAL A 59 -0.61 14.26 0.99
CA VAL A 59 -2.01 14.22 0.50
C VAL A 59 -2.37 15.47 -0.29
N ALA A 60 -2.03 16.65 0.22
CA ALA A 60 -2.31 17.90 -0.47
C ALA A 60 -1.57 18.02 -1.81
N ASP A 61 -0.30 17.62 -1.87
CA ASP A 61 0.50 17.61 -3.09
C ASP A 61 -0.10 16.65 -4.14
N ALA A 62 -0.59 15.47 -3.72
CA ALA A 62 -1.30 14.56 -4.60
C ALA A 62 -2.64 15.15 -5.08
N VAL A 63 -3.41 15.82 -4.23
CA VAL A 63 -4.71 16.39 -4.62
C VAL A 63 -4.59 17.40 -5.78
N GLU A 64 -3.51 18.17 -5.82
CA GLU A 64 -3.27 19.16 -6.87
C GLU A 64 -3.21 18.51 -8.27
N GLU A 65 -2.61 17.32 -8.41
CA GLU A 65 -2.64 16.60 -9.70
C GLU A 65 -4.00 15.98 -10.02
N LEU A 66 -4.78 15.58 -9.00
CA LEU A 66 -6.05 14.86 -9.23
C LEU A 66 -7.15 15.73 -9.83
N PHE A 67 -7.13 17.04 -9.58
CA PHE A 67 -8.12 17.97 -10.14
C PHE A 67 -7.93 18.24 -11.63
N GLU A 68 -6.73 18.03 -12.17
CA GLU A 68 -6.38 18.34 -13.57
C GLU A 68 -6.60 17.13 -14.50
N LEU A 69 -7.09 16.02 -13.96
CA LEU A 69 -7.29 14.78 -14.71
C LEU A 69 -8.54 14.83 -15.61
N PRO A 70 -8.56 14.07 -16.71
CA PRO A 70 -9.75 13.94 -17.54
C PRO A 70 -10.97 13.44 -16.76
N ALA A 71 -12.13 14.06 -17.02
CA ALA A 71 -13.41 13.65 -16.45
C ALA A 71 -14.09 12.51 -17.25
N ASP A 72 -13.75 12.35 -18.55
CA ASP A 72 -14.32 11.32 -19.42
C ASP A 72 -13.22 10.64 -20.28
N PRO A 73 -13.03 9.31 -20.15
CA PRO A 73 -13.60 8.46 -19.09
C PRO A 73 -13.12 8.92 -17.69
N PRO A 74 -13.85 8.59 -16.61
CA PRO A 74 -13.46 8.96 -15.25
C PRO A 74 -12.04 8.50 -14.91
N SER A 75 -11.27 9.38 -14.27
CA SER A 75 -9.89 9.07 -13.91
C SER A 75 -9.72 8.46 -12.52
N LEU A 76 -10.68 8.64 -11.61
CA LEU A 76 -10.54 8.31 -10.19
C LEU A 76 -11.44 7.14 -9.80
N TYR A 77 -10.84 6.07 -9.28
CA TYR A 77 -11.52 4.91 -8.72
C TYR A 77 -11.18 4.80 -7.24
N LEU A 78 -12.19 4.78 -6.39
CA LEU A 78 -12.03 4.93 -4.94
C LEU A 78 -12.63 3.73 -4.20
N ASP A 79 -12.01 3.44 -3.06
CA ASP A 79 -12.47 2.44 -2.10
C ASP A 79 -11.99 2.79 -0.69
N LEU A 80 -12.73 2.38 0.33
CA LEU A 80 -12.42 2.64 1.74
C LEU A 80 -12.26 1.36 2.54
N GLU A 81 -11.19 1.30 3.33
CA GLU A 81 -10.94 0.19 4.24
C GLU A 81 -11.04 0.66 5.69
N GLY A 82 -11.64 -0.17 6.53
CA GLY A 82 -11.99 0.24 7.89
C GLY A 82 -12.42 -0.88 8.83
N THR A 83 -12.81 -0.49 10.03
CA THR A 83 -13.47 -1.39 11.00
C THR A 83 -14.92 -0.99 11.17
N ASN A 84 -15.83 -1.98 11.29
CA ASN A 84 -17.28 -1.77 11.40
C ASN A 84 -17.83 -0.82 10.31
N HIS A 85 -17.79 -1.25 9.04
CA HIS A 85 -18.26 -0.48 7.88
C HIS A 85 -19.55 0.34 8.16
N SER A 86 -19.63 1.59 7.68
CA SER A 86 -20.71 2.59 7.91
C SER A 86 -20.46 3.54 9.11
N ARG A 87 -21.49 4.28 9.56
CA ARG A 87 -21.43 5.39 10.55
C ARG A 87 -20.90 5.06 11.94
N HIS A 88 -20.82 3.78 12.29
CA HIS A 88 -20.33 3.33 13.60
C HIS A 88 -18.88 2.81 13.52
N GLY A 89 -18.28 2.92 12.35
CA GLY A 89 -16.93 2.47 12.07
C GLY A 89 -15.86 3.54 12.15
N SER A 90 -14.70 3.15 11.64
CA SER A 90 -13.59 4.05 11.37
C SER A 90 -13.04 3.77 9.98
N ILE A 91 -12.71 4.84 9.26
CA ILE A 91 -11.96 4.76 8.02
C ILE A 91 -10.48 4.69 8.41
N LEU A 92 -9.80 3.64 7.97
CA LEU A 92 -8.37 3.44 8.21
C LEU A 92 -7.56 3.86 6.99
N ILE A 93 -7.97 3.43 5.80
CA ILE A 93 -7.28 3.72 4.54
C ILE A 93 -8.32 4.19 3.51
N LEU A 94 -7.98 5.24 2.76
CA LEU A 94 -8.65 5.59 1.51
C LEU A 94 -7.74 5.23 0.35
N GLN A 95 -8.26 4.45 -0.58
CA GLN A 95 -7.57 4.03 -1.80
C GLN A 95 -8.06 4.90 -2.96
N ILE A 96 -7.14 5.43 -3.77
CA ILE A 96 -7.47 6.16 -5.00
C ILE A 96 -6.61 5.60 -6.12
N PHE A 97 -7.20 4.80 -7.00
CA PHE A 97 -6.56 4.40 -8.24
C PHE A 97 -6.78 5.48 -9.32
N VAL A 98 -5.68 5.94 -9.90
CA VAL A 98 -5.64 6.97 -10.94
C VAL A 98 -5.36 6.31 -12.28
N LEU A 99 -6.42 6.15 -13.09
CA LEU A 99 -6.38 5.36 -14.32
C LEU A 99 -5.34 5.87 -15.34
N PRO A 100 -5.25 7.18 -15.66
CA PRO A 100 -4.26 7.68 -16.63
C PRO A 100 -2.81 7.45 -16.21
N HIS A 101 -2.56 7.35 -14.90
CA HIS A 101 -1.22 7.18 -14.33
C HIS A 101 -0.90 5.71 -14.02
N ASN A 102 -1.89 4.81 -14.07
CA ASN A 102 -1.79 3.43 -13.59
C ASN A 102 -1.14 3.34 -12.20
N ARG A 103 -1.63 4.16 -11.27
CA ARG A 103 -1.05 4.32 -9.92
C ARG A 103 -2.14 4.36 -8.87
N THR A 104 -1.90 3.68 -7.75
CA THR A 104 -2.78 3.75 -6.58
C THR A 104 -2.18 4.64 -5.49
N TYR A 105 -2.95 5.56 -4.94
CA TYR A 105 -2.63 6.24 -3.69
C TYR A 105 -3.30 5.53 -2.53
N LEU A 106 -2.54 5.18 -1.50
CA LEU A 106 -3.05 4.66 -0.23
C LEU A 106 -2.89 5.73 0.84
N ILE A 107 -4.00 6.34 1.25
CA ILE A 107 -4.01 7.46 2.18
C ILE A 107 -4.29 6.93 3.59
N ASP A 108 -3.37 7.19 4.52
CA ASP A 108 -3.50 6.79 5.93
C ASP A 108 -4.47 7.72 6.69
N ILE A 109 -5.76 7.44 6.56
CA ILE A 109 -6.82 8.18 7.25
C ILE A 109 -6.77 7.93 8.77
N HIS A 110 -6.31 6.76 9.20
CA HIS A 110 -6.18 6.44 10.62
C HIS A 110 -5.23 7.41 11.35
N THR A 111 -4.03 7.61 10.79
CA THR A 111 -3.01 8.50 11.37
C THR A 111 -3.36 9.98 11.13
N LEU A 112 -3.81 10.33 9.93
CA LEU A 112 -4.02 11.73 9.55
C LEU A 112 -5.34 12.32 10.03
N LYS A 113 -6.37 11.50 10.20
CA LYS A 113 -7.73 11.89 10.58
C LYS A 113 -8.24 13.05 9.72
N GLU A 114 -8.86 14.06 10.34
CA GLU A 114 -9.36 15.28 9.70
C GLU A 114 -8.29 16.00 8.84
N ASN A 115 -7.00 15.88 9.19
CA ASN A 115 -5.94 16.56 8.44
C ASN A 115 -5.74 15.99 7.03
N ALA A 116 -6.11 14.72 6.78
CA ALA A 116 -6.10 14.17 5.43
C ALA A 116 -7.04 14.95 4.49
N PHE A 117 -8.16 15.42 5.04
CA PHE A 117 -9.23 16.05 4.27
C PHE A 117 -9.15 17.59 4.26
N ALA A 118 -8.61 18.19 5.33
CA ALA A 118 -8.60 19.62 5.56
C ALA A 118 -7.35 20.37 5.05
N LYS A 119 -6.20 19.68 4.91
CA LYS A 119 -4.97 20.32 4.45
C LYS A 119 -5.12 20.75 2.99
N ALA A 120 -4.88 22.04 2.74
CA ALA A 120 -4.90 22.61 1.41
C ALA A 120 -3.55 22.47 0.70
N ALA A 121 -3.65 22.17 -0.60
CA ALA A 121 -2.57 22.26 -1.57
C ALA A 121 -2.20 23.73 -1.85
N SER A 122 -1.16 23.93 -2.66
CA SER A 122 -0.67 25.27 -2.99
C SER A 122 -1.73 26.14 -3.68
N ASN A 123 -2.60 25.52 -4.47
CA ASN A 123 -3.72 26.12 -5.19
C ASN A 123 -5.02 26.23 -4.37
N GLY A 124 -5.00 25.87 -3.08
CA GLY A 124 -6.15 25.92 -2.18
C GLY A 124 -7.14 24.75 -2.29
N GLN A 125 -6.87 23.75 -3.14
CA GLN A 125 -7.67 22.53 -3.21
C GLN A 125 -7.38 21.63 -2.01
N THR A 126 -8.39 20.85 -1.59
CA THR A 126 -8.27 19.87 -0.50
C THR A 126 -8.88 18.55 -0.95
N LEU A 127 -8.50 17.45 -0.29
CA LEU A 127 -9.12 16.15 -0.56
C LEU A 127 -10.63 16.17 -0.27
N LYS A 128 -11.07 16.92 0.76
CA LYS A 128 -12.51 17.15 0.98
C LYS A 128 -13.17 17.78 -0.24
N LYS A 129 -12.58 18.85 -0.80
CA LYS A 129 -13.12 19.54 -1.97
C LYS A 129 -13.17 18.62 -3.20
N LEU A 130 -12.16 17.76 -3.39
CA LEU A 130 -12.13 16.76 -4.46
C LEU A 130 -13.31 15.77 -4.35
N LEU A 131 -13.59 15.30 -3.14
CA LEU A 131 -14.68 14.37 -2.86
C LEU A 131 -16.07 15.01 -3.01
N GLU A 132 -16.20 16.30 -2.68
CA GLU A 132 -17.48 17.04 -2.68
C GLU A 132 -17.78 17.80 -3.98
N THR A 133 -16.85 17.87 -4.95
CA THR A 133 -17.08 18.60 -6.21
C THR A 133 -17.85 17.78 -7.24
N GLU A 134 -18.68 18.44 -8.05
CA GLU A 134 -19.35 17.87 -9.21
C GLU A 134 -18.51 17.92 -10.51
N SER A 135 -17.31 18.50 -10.45
CA SER A 135 -16.46 18.69 -11.64
C SER A 135 -15.49 17.54 -11.92
N VAL A 136 -15.29 16.67 -10.93
CA VAL A 136 -14.39 15.53 -11.00
C VAL A 136 -15.21 14.28 -10.67
N PRO A 137 -15.47 13.39 -11.64
CA PRO A 137 -16.19 12.15 -11.39
C PRO A 137 -15.37 11.19 -10.52
N LYS A 138 -16.02 10.60 -9.51
CA LYS A 138 -15.43 9.52 -8.71
C LYS A 138 -16.18 8.22 -8.99
N VAL A 139 -15.43 7.17 -9.25
CA VAL A 139 -15.96 5.83 -9.47
C VAL A 139 -15.81 5.02 -8.18
N PHE A 140 -16.90 4.40 -7.74
CA PHE A 140 -16.93 3.46 -6.62
C PHE A 140 -17.57 2.16 -7.06
N PHE A 141 -17.32 1.07 -6.32
CA PHE A 141 -18.13 -0.14 -6.40
C PHE A 141 -18.93 -0.25 -5.11
N ASP A 142 -20.27 -0.16 -5.19
CA ASP A 142 -21.14 -0.25 -4.01
C ASP A 142 -20.85 0.84 -2.94
N VAL A 143 -21.07 2.11 -3.29
CA VAL A 143 -20.65 3.27 -2.48
C VAL A 143 -21.42 3.47 -1.16
N ARG A 144 -22.41 2.62 -0.86
CA ARG A 144 -23.40 2.88 0.21
C ARG A 144 -22.75 3.06 1.59
N ASN A 145 -21.89 2.12 1.97
CA ASN A 145 -21.23 2.15 3.27
C ASN A 145 -20.15 3.22 3.32
N ASP A 146 -19.44 3.42 2.20
CA ASP A 146 -18.38 4.41 2.09
C ASP A 146 -18.91 5.83 2.21
N SER A 147 -20.00 6.13 1.51
CA SER A 147 -20.68 7.41 1.61
C SER A 147 -21.18 7.67 3.03
N ASP A 148 -21.75 6.67 3.70
CA ASP A 148 -22.25 6.82 5.07
C ASP A 148 -21.09 7.00 6.06
N ALA A 149 -19.97 6.30 5.87
CA ALA A 149 -18.76 6.49 6.69
C ALA A 149 -18.16 7.89 6.50
N LEU A 150 -17.94 8.33 5.26
CA LEU A 150 -17.40 9.67 4.95
C LEU A 150 -18.28 10.79 5.52
N TYR A 151 -19.61 10.64 5.40
CA TYR A 151 -20.53 11.64 5.91
C TYR A 151 -20.57 11.68 7.44
N ASN A 152 -20.73 10.54 8.10
CA ASN A 152 -20.91 10.52 9.56
C ASN A 152 -19.60 10.68 10.33
N CYS A 153 -18.46 10.23 9.79
CA CYS A 153 -17.16 10.33 10.46
C CYS A 153 -16.46 11.67 10.18
N PHE A 154 -16.64 12.27 8.99
CA PHE A 154 -15.87 13.45 8.55
C PHE A 154 -16.73 14.57 7.94
N GLY A 155 -18.06 14.42 7.93
CA GLY A 155 -18.96 15.42 7.35
C GLY A 155 -18.77 15.64 5.86
N ILE A 156 -18.26 14.64 5.12
CA ILE A 156 -17.97 14.73 3.68
C ILE A 156 -19.20 14.30 2.89
N LYS A 157 -19.67 15.17 2.01
CA LYS A 157 -20.82 14.90 1.11
C LYS A 157 -20.34 14.60 -0.30
N LEU A 158 -20.21 13.32 -0.63
CA LEU A 158 -19.83 12.92 -1.98
C LEU A 158 -20.77 13.52 -3.03
N ALA A 159 -20.18 13.98 -4.14
CA ALA A 159 -20.90 14.48 -5.32
C ALA A 159 -20.33 13.85 -6.59
N ASP A 160 -21.07 13.85 -7.70
CA ASP A 160 -20.67 13.29 -9.01
C ASP A 160 -20.01 11.89 -8.91
N LEU A 161 -20.84 10.93 -8.48
CA LEU A 161 -20.45 9.54 -8.28
C LEU A 161 -20.95 8.66 -9.42
N GLN A 162 -20.10 7.73 -9.83
CA GLN A 162 -20.46 6.62 -10.70
C GLN A 162 -20.29 5.31 -9.93
N ASP A 163 -21.41 4.62 -9.66
CA ASP A 163 -21.38 3.34 -8.97
C ASP A 163 -21.34 2.19 -9.99
N LEU A 164 -20.18 1.54 -10.10
CA LEU A 164 -19.93 0.45 -11.05
C LEU A 164 -20.87 -0.74 -10.85
N GLN A 165 -21.29 -1.03 -9.61
CA GLN A 165 -22.21 -2.13 -9.33
C GLN A 165 -23.59 -1.83 -9.93
N LEU A 166 -24.04 -0.58 -9.84
CA LEU A 166 -25.30 -0.16 -10.45
C LEU A 166 -25.21 -0.05 -11.97
N MET A 167 -24.05 0.36 -12.49
CA MET A 167 -23.78 0.36 -13.93
C MET A 167 -23.84 -1.06 -14.50
N GLU A 168 -23.22 -2.05 -13.85
CA GLU A 168 -23.32 -3.47 -14.20
C GLU A 168 -24.78 -3.93 -14.23
N LEU A 169 -25.55 -3.61 -13.18
CA LEU A 169 -26.97 -3.97 -13.12
C LEU A 169 -27.76 -3.34 -14.27
N ALA A 170 -27.43 -2.10 -14.64
CA ALA A 170 -28.08 -1.38 -15.72
C ALA A 170 -27.77 -1.98 -17.09
N THR A 171 -26.53 -2.39 -17.35
CA THR A 171 -26.07 -2.88 -18.66
C THR A 171 -26.24 -4.39 -18.86
N ARG A 172 -26.36 -5.19 -17.79
CA ARG A 172 -26.51 -6.64 -17.90
C ARG A 172 -27.82 -7.05 -18.58
N ASN A 173 -27.73 -8.01 -19.50
CA ASN A 173 -28.86 -8.57 -20.25
C ASN A 173 -29.68 -9.63 -19.47
N LEU A 174 -29.16 -10.12 -18.34
CA LEU A 174 -29.78 -11.14 -17.50
C LEU A 174 -30.74 -10.54 -16.45
N LEU A 175 -31.28 -11.40 -15.58
CA LEU A 175 -32.21 -11.00 -14.52
C LEU A 175 -31.60 -9.96 -13.56
N LYS A 176 -32.27 -8.81 -13.44
CA LYS A 176 -31.88 -7.68 -12.59
C LYS A 176 -32.44 -7.76 -11.15
N LYS A 177 -32.64 -8.98 -10.64
CA LYS A 177 -33.26 -9.21 -9.32
C LYS A 177 -32.32 -8.84 -8.16
N TYR A 178 -31.01 -8.93 -8.39
CA TYR A 178 -29.96 -8.68 -7.42
C TYR A 178 -28.75 -8.05 -8.11
N VAL A 179 -28.00 -7.27 -7.35
CA VAL A 179 -26.67 -6.77 -7.73
C VAL A 179 -25.63 -7.88 -7.62
N HIS A 180 -24.57 -7.81 -8.43
CA HIS A 180 -23.42 -8.69 -8.30
C HIS A 180 -22.40 -8.12 -7.32
N ASP A 181 -21.69 -9.01 -6.63
CA ASP A 181 -20.49 -8.63 -5.88
C ASP A 181 -19.32 -8.38 -6.86
N LEU A 182 -18.25 -7.76 -6.34
CA LEU A 182 -17.10 -7.37 -7.16
C LEU A 182 -16.45 -8.59 -7.83
N GLY A 183 -16.31 -9.70 -7.11
CA GLY A 183 -15.71 -10.93 -7.64
C GLY A 183 -16.48 -11.45 -8.85
N ARG A 184 -17.81 -11.49 -8.76
CA ARG A 184 -18.66 -11.92 -9.87
C ARG A 184 -18.66 -10.94 -11.05
N CYS A 185 -18.54 -9.64 -10.81
CA CYS A 185 -18.36 -8.66 -11.89
C CYS A 185 -17.02 -8.88 -12.60
N ILE A 186 -15.94 -9.10 -11.83
CA ILE A 186 -14.62 -9.40 -12.39
C ILE A 186 -14.68 -10.67 -13.25
N GLU A 187 -15.26 -11.76 -12.73
CA GLU A 187 -15.38 -13.02 -13.47
C GLU A 187 -16.11 -12.88 -14.81
N ASN A 188 -17.12 -12.01 -14.90
CA ASN A 188 -17.96 -11.88 -16.08
C ASN A 188 -17.47 -10.79 -17.05
N ASP A 189 -16.96 -9.68 -16.53
CA ASP A 189 -16.74 -8.45 -17.29
C ASP A 189 -15.25 -8.08 -17.43
N ALA A 190 -14.37 -8.59 -16.57
CA ALA A 190 -12.94 -8.35 -16.74
C ALA A 190 -12.39 -9.16 -17.93
N PRO A 191 -11.54 -8.56 -18.78
CA PRO A 191 -10.87 -9.26 -19.86
C PRO A 191 -9.76 -10.17 -19.30
N MET A 192 -10.16 -11.25 -18.63
CA MET A 192 -9.27 -12.24 -18.05
C MET A 192 -9.10 -13.45 -18.98
N THR A 193 -7.88 -13.88 -19.17
CA THR A 193 -7.55 -15.18 -19.75
C THR A 193 -8.07 -16.32 -18.87
N LEU A 194 -8.19 -17.53 -19.42
CA LEU A 194 -8.66 -18.69 -18.66
C LEU A 194 -7.74 -18.98 -17.46
N SER A 195 -6.42 -18.78 -17.61
CA SER A 195 -5.43 -18.97 -16.55
C SER A 195 -5.59 -17.97 -15.40
N GLU A 196 -5.96 -16.72 -15.69
CA GLU A 196 -6.20 -15.70 -14.66
C GLU A 196 -7.48 -15.96 -13.86
N ARG A 197 -8.47 -16.65 -14.45
CA ARG A 197 -9.75 -16.96 -13.77
C ARG A 197 -9.66 -18.11 -12.77
N ILE A 198 -8.59 -18.90 -12.80
CA ILE A 198 -8.44 -20.14 -12.01
C ILE A 198 -7.35 -19.98 -10.93
N ALA A 199 -6.59 -18.87 -10.94
CA ALA A 199 -5.56 -18.55 -9.96
C ALA A 199 -6.17 -18.02 -8.65
#